data_AF-A0A3A9BFC5-F1
#
_entry.id   AF-A0A3A9BFC5-F1
#
_cell.length_a   1.000
_cell.length_b   1.000
_cell.length_c   1.000
_cell.angle_alpha   90.00
_cell.angle_beta   90.00
_cell.angle_gamma   90.00
#
_symmetry.space_group_name_H-M   'P 1'
#
loop_
_entity.id
_entity.type
_entity.pdbx_description
1 polymer ?
#
loop_
_entity_poly.entity_id
_entity_poly.type
_entity_poly.pdbx_seq_one_letter_code
_entity_poly.pdbx_strand_id
1 'polypeptide(L)'
;MKPVCFQVEQLWKDQTDYGYWTSGGYDPERQYGQFRIAVSPYGRPLKEVERMREQNGKHVLHVVYPGCYILQATCKEAPVIEMEFFRIQEINQKAAKAVCERVLEEDMTQQQYDRMQPSMDLARMECITPYNQNNHYYWRGRNE
;
A
#
# COMPACT_ATOMS: atom_id res chain seq x y z
N MET A 1 7.92 4.64 19.66
CA MET A 1 6.78 4.57 18.71
C MET A 1 6.39 3.10 18.53
N LYS A 2 5.10 2.77 18.42
CA LYS A 2 4.70 1.39 18.07
C LYS A 2 5.00 1.16 16.57
N PRO A 3 5.50 -0.02 16.17
CA PRO A 3 5.71 -0.33 14.76
C PRO A 3 4.38 -0.33 14.01
N VAL A 4 4.39 0.16 12.77
CA VAL A 4 3.22 0.14 11.88
C VAL A 4 3.26 -1.19 11.14
N CYS A 5 2.17 -1.96 11.21
CA CYS A 5 2.11 -3.27 10.59
C CYS A 5 1.05 -3.31 9.49
N PHE A 6 1.39 -3.91 8.36
CA PHE A 6 0.46 -4.16 7.26
C PHE A 6 0.27 -5.66 7.07
N GLN A 7 -0.98 -6.07 6.80
CA GLN A 7 -1.28 -7.45 6.45
C GLN A 7 -0.61 -7.78 5.11
N VAL A 8 0.05 -8.93 5.05
CA VAL A 8 0.57 -9.52 3.81
C VAL A 8 -0.06 -10.90 3.62
N GLU A 9 -0.01 -11.38 2.40
CA GLU A 9 -0.42 -12.72 2.02
C GLU A 9 0.81 -13.59 1.81
N GLN A 10 0.83 -14.80 2.36
CA GLN A 10 1.89 -15.76 2.07
C GLN A 10 1.70 -16.29 0.64
N LEU A 11 2.75 -16.17 -0.18
CA LEU A 11 2.74 -16.66 -1.55
C LEU A 11 3.34 -18.07 -1.58
N TRP A 12 2.69 -18.94 -2.36
CA TRP A 12 3.11 -20.32 -2.61
C TRP A 12 3.24 -21.19 -1.34
N LYS A 13 3.39 -22.50 -1.53
CA LYS A 13 3.42 -23.48 -0.42
C LYS A 13 4.80 -23.61 0.25
N ASP A 14 5.85 -23.06 -0.35
CA ASP A 14 7.24 -23.07 0.13
C ASP A 14 7.59 -21.94 1.12
N GLN A 15 6.60 -21.10 1.47
CA GLN A 15 6.56 -20.23 2.65
C GLN A 15 7.52 -19.03 2.72
N THR A 16 8.37 -18.81 1.72
CA THR A 16 9.39 -17.73 1.78
C THR A 16 8.95 -16.41 1.17
N ASP A 17 8.00 -16.43 0.24
CA ASP A 17 7.54 -15.24 -0.48
C ASP A 17 6.24 -14.69 0.10
N TYR A 18 6.10 -13.36 0.06
CA TYR A 18 4.93 -12.65 0.56
C TYR A 18 4.44 -11.64 -0.46
N GLY A 19 3.14 -11.41 -0.47
CA GLY A 19 2.46 -10.49 -1.35
C GLY A 19 1.72 -9.42 -0.55
N TYR A 20 1.63 -8.23 -1.12
CA TYR A 20 0.78 -7.16 -0.62
C TYR A 20 -0.27 -6.80 -1.67
N TRP A 21 -1.53 -6.83 -1.27
CA TRP A 21 -2.63 -6.36 -2.09
C TRP A 21 -2.66 -4.84 -2.09
N THR A 22 -2.70 -4.23 -3.28
CA THR A 22 -3.13 -2.83 -3.40
C THR A 22 -4.48 -2.68 -2.72
N SER A 23 -4.59 -1.71 -1.83
CA SER A 23 -5.78 -1.56 -0.98
C SER A 23 -6.23 -0.13 -0.85
N GLY A 24 -7.46 0.09 -0.38
CA GLY A 24 -8.05 1.42 -0.40
C GLY A 24 -9.57 1.41 -0.29
N GLY A 25 -10.16 2.58 -0.07
CA GLY A 25 -11.59 2.75 0.14
C GLY A 25 -11.88 4.02 0.91
N TYR A 26 -13.16 4.35 1.02
CA TYR A 26 -13.63 5.44 1.87
C TYR A 26 -13.94 4.92 3.28
N ASP A 27 -13.41 5.58 4.30
CA ASP A 27 -13.76 5.36 5.70
C ASP A 27 -14.85 6.36 6.10
N PRO A 28 -16.12 5.93 6.25
CA PRO A 28 -17.21 6.83 6.56
C PRO A 28 -17.19 7.34 8.01
N GLU A 29 -16.59 6.60 8.94
CA GLU A 29 -16.49 7.00 10.35
C GLU A 29 -15.46 8.11 10.51
N ARG A 30 -14.33 7.99 9.81
CA ARG A 30 -13.23 8.97 9.85
C ARG A 30 -13.31 10.03 8.76
N GLN A 31 -14.28 9.88 7.84
CA GLN A 31 -14.56 10.78 6.72
C GLN A 31 -13.36 11.07 5.82
N TYR A 32 -12.61 10.03 5.45
CA TYR A 32 -11.52 10.17 4.49
C TYR A 32 -11.43 8.98 3.54
N GLY A 33 -10.93 9.22 2.33
CA GLY A 33 -10.57 8.15 1.42
C GLY A 33 -9.08 7.81 1.52
N GLN A 34 -8.74 6.56 1.24
CA GLN A 34 -7.38 6.07 1.28
C GLN A 34 -7.08 5.16 0.09
N PHE A 35 -5.81 5.15 -0.31
CA PHE A 35 -5.25 4.21 -1.27
C PHE A 35 -3.85 3.78 -0.81
N ARG A 36 -3.50 2.51 -1.02
CA ARG A 36 -2.24 1.92 -0.62
C ARG A 36 -1.71 1.02 -1.72
N ILE A 37 -0.40 1.13 -1.97
CA ILE A 37 0.31 0.32 -2.95
C ILE A 37 1.69 -0.05 -2.44
N ALA A 38 2.15 -1.25 -2.80
CA ALA A 38 3.53 -1.65 -2.57
C ALA A 38 4.44 -1.09 -3.67
N VAL A 39 5.60 -0.58 -3.26
CA VAL A 39 6.57 0.11 -4.12
C VAL A 39 7.95 -0.50 -3.94
N SER A 40 8.65 -0.71 -5.05
CA SER A 40 10.04 -1.18 -5.04
C SER A 40 10.98 -0.10 -4.52
N PRO A 41 12.02 -0.43 -3.74
CA PRO A 41 13.07 0.53 -3.37
C PRO A 41 13.83 1.11 -4.57
N TYR A 42 13.70 0.48 -5.75
CA TYR A 42 14.39 0.87 -6.98
C TYR A 42 13.49 1.66 -7.95
N GLY A 43 12.24 1.96 -7.58
CA GLY A 43 11.28 2.69 -8.42
C GLY A 43 10.75 1.90 -9.62
N ARG A 44 11.04 0.60 -9.69
CA ARG A 44 10.50 -0.30 -10.72
C ARG A 44 9.21 -0.95 -10.23
N PRO A 45 8.27 -1.32 -11.12
CA PRO A 45 7.11 -2.11 -10.74
C PRO A 45 7.52 -3.39 -10.04
N LEU A 46 6.86 -3.72 -8.93
CA LEU A 46 7.00 -5.01 -8.29
C LEU A 46 6.35 -6.09 -9.17
N LYS A 47 6.75 -7.35 -8.97
CA LYS A 47 6.16 -8.48 -9.69
C LYS A 47 4.70 -8.64 -9.28
N GLU A 48 3.79 -8.47 -10.22
CA GLU A 48 2.38 -8.83 -10.09
C GLU A 48 2.24 -10.36 -10.08
N VAL A 49 1.51 -10.88 -9.10
CA VAL A 49 1.25 -12.32 -8.92
C VAL A 49 -0.19 -12.66 -9.26
N GLU A 50 -1.10 -11.79 -8.84
CA GLU A 50 -2.53 -12.00 -9.00
C GLU A 50 -3.25 -10.67 -9.19
N ARG A 51 -4.36 -10.71 -9.92
CA ARG A 51 -5.27 -9.60 -10.09
C ARG A 51 -6.69 -10.05 -9.78
N MET A 52 -7.35 -9.30 -8.92
CA MET A 52 -8.76 -9.47 -8.61
C MET A 52 -9.53 -8.24 -9.09
N ARG A 53 -10.62 -8.46 -9.81
CA ARG A 53 -11.51 -7.38 -10.23
C ARG A 53 -12.82 -7.53 -9.49
N GLU A 54 -13.13 -6.54 -8.66
CA GLU A 54 -14.42 -6.44 -8.00
C GLU A 54 -15.29 -5.41 -8.71
N GLN A 55 -16.58 -5.36 -8.35
CA GLN A 55 -17.54 -4.42 -8.92
C GLN A 55 -17.07 -2.96 -8.79
N ASN A 56 -16.32 -2.67 -7.71
CA ASN A 56 -15.96 -1.32 -7.29
C ASN A 56 -14.45 -1.07 -7.25
N GLY A 57 -13.61 -1.97 -7.79
CA GLY A 57 -12.17 -1.75 -7.86
C GLY A 57 -11.34 -2.89 -8.44
N LYS A 58 -10.04 -2.65 -8.53
CA LYS A 58 -9.05 -3.58 -9.06
C LYS A 58 -7.95 -3.77 -8.03
N HIS A 59 -7.82 -4.98 -7.52
CA HIS A 59 -6.79 -5.34 -6.56
C HIS A 59 -5.69 -6.06 -7.30
N VAL A 60 -4.45 -5.67 -7.01
CA VAL A 60 -3.27 -6.29 -7.58
C VAL A 60 -2.37 -6.74 -6.44
N LEU A 61 -2.04 -8.02 -6.45
CA LEU A 61 -1.12 -8.63 -5.50
C LEU A 61 0.30 -8.51 -6.03
N HIS A 62 1.14 -7.78 -5.31
CA HIS A 62 2.55 -7.61 -5.67
C HIS A 62 3.44 -8.37 -4.69
N VAL A 63 4.48 -9.04 -5.17
CA VAL A 63 5.52 -9.61 -4.31
C VAL A 63 6.21 -8.49 -3.53
N VAL A 64 6.33 -8.65 -2.22
CA VAL A 64 7.00 -7.72 -1.31
C VAL A 64 8.07 -8.42 -0.49
N TYR A 65 9.08 -7.65 -0.11
CA TYR A 65 10.23 -8.11 0.67
C TYR A 65 10.77 -6.96 1.55
N PRO A 66 11.60 -7.25 2.58
CA PRO A 66 12.27 -6.21 3.36
C PRO A 66 13.00 -5.19 2.47
N GLY A 67 12.74 -3.91 2.69
CA GLY A 67 13.22 -2.80 1.86
C GLY A 67 12.20 -2.26 0.86
N CYS A 68 11.15 -3.01 0.53
CA CYS A 68 9.97 -2.45 -0.16
C CYS A 68 9.29 -1.37 0.69
N TYR A 69 8.54 -0.51 0.05
CA TYR A 69 7.71 0.51 0.70
C TYR A 69 6.24 0.17 0.51
N ILE A 70 5.42 0.51 1.51
CA ILE A 70 3.98 0.70 1.34
C ILE A 70 3.76 2.20 1.27
N LEU A 71 3.33 2.70 0.11
CA LEU A 71 2.89 4.08 -0.06
C LEU A 71 1.40 4.14 0.28
N GLN A 72 1.05 5.03 1.21
CA GLN A 72 -0.32 5.34 1.58
C GLN A 72 -0.66 6.76 1.15
N ALA A 73 -1.69 6.92 0.33
CA ALA A 73 -2.34 8.19 0.03
C ALA A 73 -3.63 8.31 0.84
N THR A 74 -3.87 9.47 1.46
CA THR A 74 -5.07 9.77 2.26
C THR A 74 -5.66 11.11 1.82
N CYS A 75 -6.97 11.15 1.57
CA CYS A 75 -7.69 12.38 1.25
C CYS A 75 -8.79 12.62 2.28
N LYS A 76 -8.55 13.55 3.21
CA LYS A 76 -9.54 14.00 4.21
C LYS A 76 -10.47 15.06 3.62
N GLU A 77 -9.92 15.97 2.82
CA GLU A 77 -10.65 17.03 2.14
C GLU A 77 -10.11 17.17 0.72
N ALA A 78 -10.96 16.95 -0.29
CA ALA A 78 -10.54 17.08 -1.67
C ALA A 78 -10.27 18.56 -2.03
N PRO A 79 -9.21 18.88 -2.80
CA PRO A 79 -8.33 17.96 -3.54
C PRO A 79 -7.03 17.58 -2.80
N VAL A 80 -6.94 17.82 -1.49
CA VAL A 80 -5.71 17.60 -0.72
C VAL A 80 -5.49 16.11 -0.48
N ILE A 81 -4.34 15.61 -0.96
CA ILE A 81 -3.91 14.22 -0.78
C ILE A 81 -2.59 14.22 0.00
N GLU A 82 -2.64 13.70 1.21
CA GLU A 82 -1.47 13.43 2.04
C GLU A 82 -0.84 12.09 1.62
N MET A 83 0.48 12.02 1.62
CA MET A 83 1.22 10.79 1.30
C MET A 83 2.17 10.41 2.42
N GLU A 84 2.20 9.12 2.74
CA GLU A 84 3.11 8.55 3.72
C GLU A 84 3.80 7.32 3.14
N PHE A 85 5.09 7.17 3.45
CA PHE A 85 5.88 6.02 3.07
C PHE A 85 6.19 5.16 4.30
N PHE A 86 5.97 3.86 4.17
CA PHE A 86 6.28 2.89 5.20
C PHE A 86 7.24 1.85 4.65
N ARG A 87 8.51 1.89 5.06
CA ARG A 87 9.51 0.89 4.62
C ARG A 87 9.35 -0.39 5.42
N ILE A 88 9.16 -1.51 4.72
CA ILE A 88 9.13 -2.85 5.30
C ILE A 88 10.53 -3.15 5.86
N GLN A 89 10.64 -3.34 7.17
CA GLN A 89 11.89 -3.72 7.83
C GLN A 89 12.03 -5.24 7.88
N GLU A 90 10.93 -5.92 8.19
CA GLU A 90 10.85 -7.38 8.25
C GLU A 90 9.43 -7.86 7.93
N ILE A 91 9.30 -9.14 7.62
CA ILE A 91 8.01 -9.81 7.46
C ILE A 91 7.89 -10.87 8.54
N ASN A 92 6.96 -10.67 9.47
CA ASN A 92 6.61 -11.65 10.48
C ASN A 92 5.77 -12.75 9.83
N GLN A 93 6.43 -13.87 9.53
CA GLN A 93 5.85 -15.02 8.85
C GLN A 93 4.68 -15.64 9.64
N LYS A 94 4.80 -15.75 10.97
CA LYS A 94 3.77 -16.35 11.83
C LYS A 94 2.49 -15.52 11.86
N ALA A 95 2.62 -14.19 11.84
CA ALA A 95 1.49 -13.27 11.87
C ALA A 95 1.02 -12.86 10.48
N ALA A 96 1.76 -13.22 9.42
CA ALA A 96 1.58 -12.71 8.06
C ALA A 96 1.50 -11.17 8.02
N LYS A 97 2.46 -10.50 8.68
CA LYS A 97 2.51 -9.03 8.75
C LYS A 97 3.87 -8.48 8.32
N ALA A 98 3.84 -7.49 7.45
CA ALA A 98 4.98 -6.62 7.20
C ALA A 98 5.10 -5.63 8.36
N VAL A 99 6.25 -5.64 9.05
CA VAL A 99 6.58 -4.69 10.11
C VAL A 99 7.32 -3.54 9.47
N CYS A 100 6.73 -2.36 9.55
CA CYS A 100 7.21 -1.18 8.83
C CYS A 100 7.61 -0.04 9.76
N GLU A 101 8.54 0.74 9.23
CA GLU A 101 8.95 2.03 9.77
C GLU A 101 8.42 3.14 8.87
N ARG A 102 7.86 4.21 9.46
CA ARG A 102 7.48 5.38 8.69
C ARG A 102 8.74 6.12 8.25
N VAL A 103 8.84 6.43 6.97
CA VAL A 103 9.94 7.20 6.38
C VAL A 103 9.42 8.60 6.07
N LEU A 104 10.07 9.61 6.63
CA LEU A 104 9.74 11.00 6.33
C LEU A 104 10.37 11.41 5.00
N GLU A 105 9.76 12.39 4.33
CA GLU A 105 10.28 12.91 3.07
C GLU A 105 11.68 13.49 3.23
N GLU A 106 11.95 14.17 4.35
CA GLU A 106 13.26 14.72 4.71
C GLU A 106 14.34 13.65 4.92
N ASP A 107 13.95 12.41 5.22
CA ASP A 107 14.87 11.28 5.41
C ASP A 107 15.21 10.57 4.08
N MET A 108 14.55 10.94 2.98
CA MET A 108 14.81 10.39 1.65
C MET A 108 15.82 11.23 0.89
N THR A 109 16.80 10.56 0.29
CA THR A 109 17.63 11.23 -0.74
C THR A 109 16.77 11.61 -1.94
N GLN A 110 17.14 12.68 -2.66
CA GLN A 110 16.42 13.09 -3.88
C GLN A 110 16.26 11.93 -4.87
N GLN A 111 17.30 11.12 -5.05
CA GLN A 111 17.25 9.96 -5.95
C GLN A 111 16.23 8.90 -5.49
N GLN A 112 16.07 8.69 -4.18
CA GLN A 112 15.05 7.78 -3.65
C GLN A 112 13.66 8.36 -3.89
N TYR A 113 13.47 9.65 -3.63
CA TYR A 113 12.20 10.33 -3.87
C TYR A 113 11.78 10.26 -5.34
N ASP A 114 12.69 10.57 -6.26
CA ASP A 114 12.45 10.53 -7.71
C ASP A 114 12.02 9.13 -8.18
N ARG A 115 12.58 8.07 -7.56
CA ARG A 115 12.18 6.68 -7.83
C ARG A 115 10.75 6.37 -7.37
N MET A 116 10.25 7.07 -6.36
CA MET A 116 8.88 6.89 -5.86
C MET A 116 7.85 7.65 -6.70
N GLN A 117 8.26 8.67 -7.45
CA GLN A 117 7.37 9.57 -8.18
C GLN A 117 6.29 8.87 -9.02
N PRO A 118 6.59 7.82 -9.82
CA PRO A 118 5.55 7.14 -10.59
C PRO A 118 4.46 6.50 -9.71
N SER A 119 4.84 5.99 -8.54
CA SER A 119 3.90 5.40 -7.59
C SER A 119 3.11 6.47 -6.84
N MET A 120 3.72 7.62 -6.57
CA MET A 120 3.03 8.79 -6.01
C MET A 120 1.96 9.30 -6.97
N ASP A 121 2.29 9.45 -8.25
CA ASP A 121 1.33 9.92 -9.25
C ASP A 121 0.15 8.95 -9.40
N LEU A 122 0.43 7.64 -9.45
CA LEU A 122 -0.62 6.62 -9.43
C LEU A 122 -1.47 6.73 -8.15
N ALA A 123 -0.84 6.87 -6.99
CA ALA A 123 -1.57 6.99 -5.72
C ALA A 123 -2.44 8.25 -5.66
N ARG A 124 -2.06 9.38 -6.29
CA ARG A 124 -2.93 10.56 -6.41
C ARG A 124 -4.15 10.28 -7.29
N MET A 125 -3.93 9.62 -8.42
CA MET A 125 -4.99 9.30 -9.38
C MET A 125 -6.02 8.33 -8.79
N GLU A 126 -5.54 7.34 -8.04
CA GLU A 126 -6.36 6.25 -7.49
C GLU A 126 -6.85 6.52 -6.06
N CYS A 127 -6.42 7.62 -5.43
CA CYS A 127 -6.87 7.97 -4.09
C CYS A 127 -8.39 8.14 -4.05
N ILE A 128 -9.02 7.47 -3.10
CA ILE A 128 -10.44 7.68 -2.84
C ILE A 128 -10.60 9.05 -2.17
N THR A 129 -11.65 9.75 -2.55
CA THR A 129 -12.02 11.09 -2.10
C THR A 129 -13.46 11.06 -1.57
N PRO A 130 -13.88 12.11 -0.85
CA PRO A 130 -15.29 12.27 -0.46
C PRO A 130 -16.28 12.29 -1.64
N TYR A 131 -15.83 12.51 -2.88
CA TYR A 131 -16.70 12.58 -4.08
C TYR A 131 -16.82 11.26 -4.85
N ASN A 132 -15.99 10.26 -4.57
CA ASN A 132 -16.00 8.96 -5.27
C ASN A 132 -15.98 7.77 -4.28
N GLN A 133 -16.77 7.88 -3.22
CA GLN A 133 -16.78 6.96 -2.07
C GLN A 133 -17.09 5.50 -2.45
N ASN A 134 -17.75 5.27 -3.58
CA ASN A 134 -18.12 3.94 -4.06
C ASN A 134 -16.95 3.16 -4.68
N ASN A 135 -15.78 3.79 -4.89
CA ASN A 135 -14.58 3.08 -5.34
C ASN A 135 -13.89 2.43 -4.12
N HIS A 136 -13.63 1.13 -4.20
CA HIS A 136 -13.03 0.34 -3.13
C HIS A 136 -11.93 -0.56 -3.66
N TYR A 137 -10.81 -0.56 -2.96
CA TYR A 137 -9.68 -1.45 -3.18
C TYR A 137 -9.53 -2.42 -1.99
N TYR A 138 -10.58 -2.65 -1.20
CA TYR A 138 -10.51 -3.49 -0.01
C TYR A 138 -10.33 -4.99 -0.30
N TRP A 139 -9.19 -5.58 0.06
CA TRP A 139 -9.12 -7.03 0.26
C TRP A 139 -9.55 -7.32 1.70
N ARG A 140 -10.75 -7.88 1.90
CA ARG A 140 -11.06 -8.53 3.17
C ARG A 140 -10.20 -9.78 3.22
N GLY A 141 -9.19 -9.76 4.08
CA GLY A 141 -8.51 -10.99 4.44
C GLY A 141 -9.56 -12.02 4.80
N ARG A 142 -9.45 -13.22 4.20
CA ARG A 142 -10.35 -14.33 4.52
C ARG A 142 -10.31 -14.52 6.04
N ASN A 143 -11.41 -14.12 6.68
CA ASN A 143 -11.76 -14.29 8.10
C ASN A 143 -10.99 -13.39 9.09
N GLU A 144 -11.68 -12.34 9.55
CA GLU A 144 -11.61 -11.94 10.97
C GLU A 144 -12.14 -13.09 11.86
#